data_AF-A0A4Y3PDT6-F1
#
_entry.id   AF-A0A4Y3PDT6-F1
#
_cell.length_a   1.000
_cell.length_b   1.000
_cell.length_c   1.000
_cell.angle_alpha   90.00
_cell.angle_beta   90.00
_cell.angle_gamma   90.00
#
_symmetry.space_group_name_H-M   'P 1'
#
loop_
_entity.id
_entity.type
_entity.pdbx_description
1 polymer ?
#
loop_
_entity_poly.entity_id
_entity_poly.type
_entity_poly.pdbx_seq_one_letter_code
_entity_poly.pdbx_strand_id
1 'polypeptide(L)'
;MKESGLEVDEATLRMNLWLTQGLVLAAAAISSFWVHGWKGTLGLFSFQGWPGIGIACCVAVGIVVLNLVMEIFLPKRWQDDGSLNEKIFGAMSPGMTVMICVIVGFAEEWLFRGVIQPFAGNGWTSFLFTLVHVRYLKKPLLIVSVFGTSWLLGMLMEQQMTIWPPIVAHIVIDVSLAFYLQRTLKKAKGEEE
;
A
#
# COMPACT_ATOMS: atom_id res chain seq x y z
N MET A 1 4.56 14.70 34.65
CA MET A 1 5.73 13.91 34.17
C MET A 1 5.51 13.69 32.68
N LYS A 2 6.13 14.50 31.81
CA LYS A 2 6.07 14.31 30.36
C LYS A 2 6.89 13.06 30.07
N GLU A 3 6.26 11.96 29.71
CA GLU A 3 6.95 10.87 29.04
C GLU A 3 7.44 11.42 27.70
N SER A 4 8.70 11.87 27.66
CA SER A 4 9.43 12.07 26.42
C SER A 4 9.82 10.70 25.87
N GLY A 5 8.81 9.91 25.48
CA GLY A 5 9.03 8.90 24.46
C GLY A 5 9.55 9.65 23.25
N LEU A 6 10.68 9.23 22.69
CA LEU A 6 11.28 9.79 21.47
C LEU A 6 10.18 9.92 20.42
N GLU A 7 9.61 11.12 20.30
CA GLU A 7 8.60 11.39 19.31
C GLU A 7 9.35 11.42 17.99
N VAL A 8 9.20 10.34 17.23
CA VAL A 8 9.87 10.21 15.94
C VAL A 8 9.36 11.34 15.06
N ASP A 9 10.27 12.23 14.68
CA ASP A 9 9.94 13.40 13.88
C ASP A 9 9.42 12.98 12.49
N GLU A 10 8.57 13.82 11.88
CA GLU A 10 7.98 13.55 10.56
C GLU A 10 9.04 13.29 9.48
N ALA A 11 10.17 14.01 9.52
CA ALA A 11 11.27 13.82 8.58
C ALA A 11 11.90 12.44 8.75
N THR A 12 12.11 11.98 9.99
CA THR A 12 12.58 10.63 10.29
C THR A 12 11.60 9.56 9.79
N LEU A 13 10.30 9.77 9.97
CA LEU A 13 9.28 8.84 9.46
C LEU A 13 9.29 8.75 7.93
N ARG A 14 9.37 9.89 7.24
CA ARG A 14 9.47 9.94 5.78
C ARG A 14 10.79 9.32 5.29
N MET A 15 11.89 9.57 5.98
CA MET A 15 13.19 8.94 5.68
C MET A 15 13.10 7.42 5.82
N ASN A 16 12.51 6.93 6.91
CA ASN A 16 12.31 5.49 7.11
C ASN A 16 11.47 4.89 5.99
N LEU A 17 10.41 5.57 5.55
CA LEU A 17 9.59 5.12 4.42
C LEU A 17 10.42 5.02 3.13
N TRP A 18 11.23 6.03 2.81
CA TRP A 18 12.14 5.97 1.66
C TRP A 18 13.15 4.83 1.76
N LEU A 19 13.75 4.64 2.94
CA LEU A 19 14.72 3.58 3.17
C LEU A 19 14.08 2.20 3.05
N THR A 20 12.90 2.00 3.65
CA THR A 20 12.19 0.71 3.55
C THR A 20 11.80 0.42 2.11
N GLN A 21 11.29 1.40 1.35
CA GLN A 21 10.93 1.18 -0.04
C GLN A 21 12.17 0.93 -0.93
N GLY A 22 13.29 1.59 -0.64
CA GLY A 22 14.57 1.28 -1.30
C GLY A 22 15.03 -0.16 -1.03
N LEU A 23 14.91 -0.63 0.21
CA LEU A 23 15.22 -2.01 0.59
C LEU A 23 14.26 -3.02 -0.06
N VAL A 24 12.95 -2.72 -0.09
CA VAL A 24 11.94 -3.57 -0.75
C VAL A 24 12.20 -3.66 -2.25
N LEU A 25 12.51 -2.54 -2.92
CA LEU A 25 12.89 -2.53 -4.34
C LEU A 25 14.15 -3.34 -4.61
N ALA A 26 15.19 -3.16 -3.79
CA ALA A 26 16.43 -3.92 -3.93
C ALA A 26 16.17 -5.42 -3.73
N ALA A 27 15.40 -5.79 -2.71
CA ALA A 27 15.00 -7.16 -2.45
C ALA A 27 14.19 -7.73 -3.63
N ALA A 28 13.20 -6.99 -4.13
CA ALA A 28 12.38 -7.38 -5.29
C ALA A 28 13.24 -7.61 -6.53
N ALA A 29 14.13 -6.68 -6.87
CA ALA A 29 14.99 -6.79 -8.05
C ALA A 29 15.96 -7.98 -7.96
N ILE A 30 16.66 -8.12 -6.83
CA ILE A 30 17.63 -9.21 -6.61
C ILE A 30 16.92 -10.57 -6.64
N SER A 31 15.83 -10.69 -5.87
CA SER A 31 15.10 -11.95 -5.77
C SER A 31 14.37 -12.30 -7.07
N SER A 32 13.75 -11.34 -7.76
CA SER A 32 13.13 -11.53 -9.07
C SER A 32 14.14 -12.03 -10.10
N PHE A 33 15.34 -11.46 -10.16
CA PHE A 33 16.39 -11.93 -11.05
C PHE A 33 16.81 -13.37 -10.73
N TRP A 34 16.99 -13.70 -9.45
CA TRP A 34 17.40 -15.04 -9.04
C TRP A 34 16.33 -16.10 -9.30
N VAL A 35 15.06 -15.74 -9.10
CA VAL A 35 13.89 -16.60 -9.23
C VAL A 35 13.47 -16.81 -10.69
N HIS A 36 13.31 -15.72 -11.44
CA HIS A 36 12.70 -15.73 -12.78
C HIS A 36 13.75 -15.63 -13.90
N GLY A 37 15.00 -15.31 -13.55
CA GLY A 37 15.99 -14.85 -14.51
C GLY A 37 15.63 -13.50 -15.13
N TRP A 38 16.47 -13.03 -16.04
CA TRP A 38 16.27 -11.75 -16.74
C TRP A 38 14.97 -11.73 -17.57
N LYS A 39 14.76 -12.73 -18.42
CA LYS A 39 13.59 -12.79 -19.31
C LYS A 39 12.29 -12.97 -18.53
N GLY A 40 12.26 -13.82 -17.50
CA GLY A 40 11.07 -14.01 -16.68
C GLY A 40 10.73 -12.75 -15.87
N THR A 41 11.74 -12.07 -15.32
CA THR A 41 11.54 -10.76 -14.65
C THR A 41 10.92 -9.75 -15.59
N LEU A 42 11.44 -9.57 -16.81
CA LEU A 42 10.84 -8.67 -17.80
C LEU A 42 9.42 -9.12 -18.20
N GLY A 43 9.15 -10.43 -18.22
CA GLY A 43 7.83 -10.99 -18.49
C GLY A 43 6.76 -10.55 -17.48
N LEU A 44 7.12 -10.39 -16.19
CA LEU A 44 6.21 -9.86 -15.16
C LEU A 44 5.66 -8.48 -15.54
N PHE A 45 6.49 -7.66 -16.16
CA PHE A 45 6.17 -6.30 -16.61
C PHE A 45 5.62 -6.23 -18.03
N SER A 46 5.20 -7.36 -18.62
CA SER A 46 4.50 -7.34 -19.90
C SER A 46 3.14 -6.63 -19.76
N PHE A 47 2.78 -5.81 -20.74
CA PHE A 47 1.48 -5.14 -20.76
C PHE A 47 0.49 -5.96 -21.59
N GLN A 48 -0.53 -6.52 -20.94
CA GLN A 48 -1.53 -7.39 -21.57
C GLN A 48 -2.77 -6.64 -22.09
N GLY A 49 -2.82 -5.33 -21.90
CA GLY A 49 -3.90 -4.46 -22.39
C GLY A 49 -4.69 -3.76 -21.29
N TRP A 50 -5.57 -2.85 -21.73
CA TRP A 50 -6.40 -2.01 -20.86
C TRP A 50 -7.49 -2.73 -20.05
N PRO A 51 -8.07 -3.86 -20.47
CA PRO A 51 -9.13 -4.52 -19.69
C PRO A 51 -8.69 -4.90 -18.27
N GLY A 52 -7.46 -5.43 -18.11
CA GLY A 52 -6.91 -5.76 -16.79
C GLY A 52 -6.74 -4.54 -15.88
N ILE A 53 -6.32 -3.40 -16.47
CA ILE A 53 -6.24 -2.12 -15.77
C ILE A 53 -7.62 -1.61 -15.38
N GLY A 54 -8.62 -1.76 -16.25
CA GLY A 54 -10.02 -1.40 -15.94
C GLY A 54 -10.55 -2.17 -14.73
N ILE A 55 -10.33 -3.48 -14.69
CA ILE A 55 -10.70 -4.33 -13.54
C ILE A 55 -9.96 -3.89 -12.27
N ALA A 56 -8.65 -3.62 -12.37
CA ALA A 56 -7.85 -3.12 -11.25
C ALA A 56 -8.39 -1.80 -10.68
N CYS A 57 -8.79 -0.85 -11.54
CA CYS A 57 -9.42 0.39 -11.11
C CYS A 57 -10.78 0.13 -10.41
N CYS A 58 -11.61 -0.79 -10.92
CA CYS A 58 -12.86 -1.16 -10.24
C CYS A 58 -12.62 -1.76 -8.85
N VAL A 59 -11.63 -2.65 -8.72
CA VAL A 59 -11.24 -3.23 -7.42
C VAL A 59 -10.72 -2.15 -6.47
N ALA A 60 -9.86 -1.26 -6.96
CA ALA A 60 -9.34 -0.13 -6.18
C ALA A 60 -10.46 0.78 -5.65
N VAL A 61 -11.40 1.17 -6.52
CA VAL A 61 -12.57 1.97 -6.13
C VAL A 61 -13.39 1.25 -5.06
N GLY A 62 -13.63 -0.06 -5.21
CA GLY A 62 -14.34 -0.86 -4.22
C GLY A 62 -13.66 -0.85 -2.85
N ILE A 63 -12.33 -1.02 -2.83
CA ILE A 63 -11.52 -0.99 -1.61
C ILE A 63 -11.54 0.41 -0.97
N VAL A 64 -11.40 1.47 -1.75
CA VAL A 64 -11.46 2.85 -1.27
C VAL A 64 -12.84 3.13 -0.65
N VAL A 65 -13.93 2.80 -1.35
CA VAL A 65 -15.29 2.98 -0.84
C VAL A 65 -15.49 2.21 0.46
N LEU A 66 -15.03 0.96 0.54
CA LEU A 66 -15.12 0.16 1.77
C LEU A 66 -14.37 0.83 2.93
N ASN A 67 -13.16 1.35 2.69
CA ASN A 67 -12.40 2.09 3.70
C ASN A 67 -13.15 3.35 4.19
N LEU A 68 -13.71 4.13 3.28
CA LEU A 68 -14.50 5.32 3.64
C LEU A 68 -15.77 4.97 4.41
N VAL A 69 -16.46 3.89 4.03
CA VAL A 69 -17.62 3.38 4.77
C VAL A 69 -17.21 2.96 6.18
N MET A 70 -16.10 2.23 6.33
CA MET A 70 -15.58 1.87 7.65
C MET A 70 -15.26 3.12 8.49
N GLU A 71 -14.68 4.15 7.90
CA GLU A 71 -14.36 5.40 8.59
C GLU A 71 -15.60 6.10 9.14
N ILE A 72 -16.69 6.12 8.37
CA ILE A 72 -17.94 6.78 8.75
C ILE A 72 -18.69 5.99 9.83
N PHE A 73 -18.75 4.66 9.72
CA PHE A 73 -19.63 3.84 10.55
C PHE A 73 -18.95 3.16 11.75
N LEU A 74 -17.63 2.96 11.72
CA LEU A 74 -16.93 2.23 12.78
C LEU A 74 -16.27 3.17 13.80
N PRO A 75 -16.13 2.75 15.08
CA PRO A 75 -15.46 3.55 16.09
C PRO A 75 -14.00 3.88 15.73
N LYS A 76 -13.60 5.15 15.87
CA LYS A 76 -12.21 5.61 15.60
C LYS A 76 -11.13 4.75 16.28
N ARG A 77 -11.39 4.28 17.51
CA ARG A 77 -10.46 3.41 18.28
C ARG A 77 -10.09 2.09 17.58
N TRP A 78 -10.93 1.60 16.66
CA TRP A 78 -10.69 0.38 15.90
C TRP A 78 -9.84 0.61 14.65
N GLN A 79 -9.78 1.87 14.20
CA GLN A 79 -9.15 2.30 12.94
C GLN A 79 -7.84 3.05 13.16
N ASP A 80 -7.61 3.54 14.39
CA ASP A 80 -6.41 4.26 14.79
C ASP A 80 -5.14 3.42 14.61
N ASP A 81 -4.28 3.88 13.69
CA ASP A 81 -2.97 3.33 13.33
C ASP A 81 -1.82 3.92 14.17
N GLY A 82 -2.14 4.69 15.20
CA GLY A 82 -1.18 5.46 15.99
C GLY A 82 -0.83 6.80 15.35
N SER A 83 -1.78 7.41 14.64
CA SER A 83 -1.66 8.67 13.90
C SER A 83 -0.48 8.73 12.91
N LEU A 84 0.02 7.58 12.43
CA LEU A 84 1.25 7.56 11.63
C LEU A 84 0.98 8.04 10.21
N ASN A 85 -0.13 7.61 9.61
CA ASN A 85 -0.53 8.09 8.30
C ASN A 85 -0.71 9.62 8.31
N GLU A 86 -1.25 10.19 9.38
CA GLU A 86 -1.33 11.66 9.56
C GLU A 86 0.07 12.30 9.60
N LYS A 87 1.01 11.76 10.39
CA LYS A 87 2.38 12.28 10.47
C LYS A 87 3.15 12.17 9.15
N ILE A 88 2.95 11.09 8.41
CA ILE A 88 3.61 10.88 7.11
C ILE A 88 3.03 11.81 6.05
N PHE A 89 1.71 11.76 5.83
CA PHE A 89 1.05 12.40 4.69
C PHE A 89 0.47 13.79 4.99
N GLY A 90 0.15 14.11 6.23
CA GLY A 90 -0.66 15.30 6.58
C GLY A 90 -0.06 16.63 6.12
N ALA A 91 1.26 16.80 6.24
CA ALA A 91 1.99 18.00 5.77
C ALA A 91 2.71 17.79 4.43
N MET A 92 2.49 16.65 3.76
CA MET A 92 3.16 16.33 2.49
C MET A 92 2.48 17.07 1.34
N SER A 93 3.28 17.56 0.36
CA SER A 93 2.70 18.18 -0.84
C SER A 93 1.97 17.13 -1.70
N PRO A 94 0.96 17.53 -2.49
CA PRO A 94 0.23 16.58 -3.33
C PRO A 94 1.12 15.82 -4.32
N GLY A 95 2.10 16.50 -4.94
CA GLY A 95 3.05 15.86 -5.86
C GLY A 95 3.94 14.83 -5.18
N MET A 96 4.45 15.14 -3.98
CA MET A 96 5.26 14.20 -3.19
C MET A 96 4.42 12.99 -2.73
N THR A 97 3.15 13.23 -2.38
CA THR A 97 2.19 12.18 -2.00
C THR A 97 1.98 11.18 -3.13
N VAL A 98 1.74 11.66 -4.35
CA VAL A 98 1.62 10.76 -5.51
C VAL A 98 2.92 10.01 -5.75
N MET A 99 4.06 10.69 -5.70
CA MET A 99 5.36 10.06 -5.94
C MET A 99 5.65 8.93 -4.95
N ILE A 100 5.39 9.14 -3.66
CA ILE A 100 5.63 8.11 -2.65
C ILE A 100 4.68 6.93 -2.83
N CYS A 101 3.38 7.16 -3.08
CA CYS A 101 2.42 6.08 -3.33
C CYS A 101 2.77 5.26 -4.58
N VAL A 102 3.25 5.91 -5.64
CA VAL A 102 3.75 5.22 -6.86
C VAL A 102 4.90 4.28 -6.52
N ILE A 103 5.86 4.75 -5.72
CA ILE A 103 7.05 3.97 -5.37
C ILE A 103 6.70 2.83 -4.43
N VAL A 104 5.86 3.08 -3.42
CA VAL A 104 5.34 2.06 -2.50
C VAL A 104 4.59 0.97 -3.28
N GLY A 105 3.58 1.35 -4.07
CA GLY A 105 2.76 0.39 -4.82
C GLY A 105 3.58 -0.40 -5.84
N PHE A 106 4.56 0.23 -6.50
CA PHE A 106 5.45 -0.50 -7.40
C PHE A 106 6.39 -1.47 -6.67
N ALA A 107 7.04 -1.02 -5.60
CA ALA A 107 8.02 -1.80 -4.85
C ALA A 107 7.37 -3.02 -4.19
N GLU A 108 6.28 -2.80 -3.49
CA GLU A 108 5.60 -3.84 -2.73
C GLU A 108 4.97 -4.87 -3.66
N GLU A 109 4.26 -4.46 -4.72
CA GLU A 109 3.66 -5.44 -5.63
C GLU A 109 4.71 -6.22 -6.44
N TRP A 110 5.85 -5.61 -6.77
CA TRP A 110 6.95 -6.38 -7.39
C TRP A 110 7.47 -7.45 -6.44
N LEU A 111 7.74 -7.12 -5.17
CA LEU A 111 8.20 -8.12 -4.19
C LEU A 111 7.14 -9.19 -3.92
N PHE A 112 5.94 -8.78 -3.53
CA PHE A 112 4.91 -9.70 -3.05
C PHE A 112 4.23 -10.46 -4.19
N ARG A 113 3.80 -9.79 -5.27
CA ARG A 113 3.12 -10.46 -6.41
C ARG A 113 4.09 -10.99 -7.44
N GLY A 114 5.14 -10.23 -7.72
CA GLY A 114 6.13 -10.61 -8.72
C GLY A 114 7.02 -11.75 -8.23
N VAL A 115 7.44 -11.76 -6.95
CA VAL A 115 8.42 -12.74 -6.46
C VAL A 115 7.80 -13.77 -5.51
N ILE A 116 7.09 -13.36 -4.46
CA ILE A 116 6.64 -14.29 -3.41
C ILE A 116 5.45 -15.13 -3.88
N GLN A 117 4.45 -14.50 -4.49
CA GLN A 117 3.20 -15.16 -4.90
C GLN A 117 3.36 -16.34 -5.87
N PRO A 118 4.24 -16.32 -6.88
CA PRO A 118 4.44 -17.45 -7.78
C PRO A 118 4.84 -18.76 -7.07
N PHE A 119 5.42 -18.67 -5.87
CA PHE A 119 5.83 -19.85 -5.08
C PHE A 119 4.92 -20.15 -3.91
N ALA A 120 4.51 -19.10 -3.19
CA ALA A 120 3.76 -19.24 -1.95
C ALA A 120 2.23 -19.29 -2.18
N GLY A 121 1.78 -18.85 -3.36
CA GLY A 121 0.37 -18.61 -3.65
C GLY A 121 -0.17 -17.35 -2.98
N ASN A 122 -1.37 -16.92 -3.37
CA ASN A 122 -1.96 -15.67 -2.89
C ASN A 122 -2.17 -15.66 -1.36
N GLY A 123 -2.60 -16.78 -0.78
CA GLY A 123 -2.89 -16.85 0.66
C GLY A 123 -1.68 -16.61 1.55
N TRP A 124 -0.58 -17.32 1.32
CA TRP A 124 0.65 -17.10 2.09
C TRP A 124 1.29 -15.75 1.81
N THR A 125 1.22 -15.26 0.57
CA THR A 125 1.70 -13.93 0.21
C THR A 125 0.93 -12.85 0.97
N SER A 126 -0.40 -12.95 1.02
CA SER A 126 -1.26 -12.00 1.73
C SER A 126 -1.05 -12.05 3.23
N PHE A 127 -0.80 -13.25 3.77
CA PHE A 127 -0.42 -13.43 5.17
C PHE A 127 0.92 -12.74 5.48
N LEU A 128 1.97 -12.98 4.69
CA LEU A 128 3.29 -12.35 4.85
C LEU A 128 3.22 -10.83 4.70
N PHE A 129 2.46 -10.34 3.72
CA PHE A 129 2.19 -8.91 3.52
C PHE A 129 1.55 -8.30 4.78
N THR A 130 0.59 -9.00 5.38
CA THR A 130 -0.04 -8.54 6.61
C THR A 130 0.93 -8.54 7.80
N LEU A 131 1.84 -9.52 7.88
CA LEU A 131 2.83 -9.60 8.96
C LEU A 131 3.85 -8.46 8.94
N VAL A 132 4.26 -7.99 7.75
CA VAL A 132 5.17 -6.83 7.66
C VAL A 132 4.50 -5.52 8.11
N HIS A 133 3.15 -5.49 8.13
CA HIS A 133 2.36 -4.41 8.71
C HIS A 133 2.25 -4.54 10.24
N VAL A 134 3.40 -4.64 10.92
CA VAL A 134 3.51 -4.89 12.38
C VAL A 134 2.65 -3.97 13.25
N ARG A 135 2.41 -2.75 12.79
CA ARG A 135 1.56 -1.75 13.48
C ARG A 135 0.09 -2.19 13.51
N TYR A 136 -0.37 -2.80 12.43
CA TYR A 136 -1.77 -3.16 12.23
C TYR A 136 -2.10 -4.45 12.99
N LEU A 137 -1.10 -5.29 13.29
CA LEU A 137 -1.25 -6.53 14.06
C LEU A 137 -1.83 -6.34 15.47
N LYS A 138 -1.89 -5.11 15.99
CA LYS A 138 -2.54 -4.79 17.27
C LYS A 138 -4.05 -4.55 17.15
N LYS A 139 -4.59 -4.45 15.94
CA LYS A 139 -5.97 -4.04 15.66
C LYS A 139 -6.62 -5.06 14.71
N PRO A 140 -7.54 -5.92 15.19
CA PRO A 140 -8.15 -6.97 14.36
C PRO A 140 -8.77 -6.45 13.06
N LEU A 141 -9.41 -5.27 13.10
CA LEU A 141 -9.97 -4.64 11.90
C LEU A 141 -8.89 -4.32 10.86
N LEU A 142 -7.78 -3.70 11.26
CA LEU A 142 -6.69 -3.35 10.34
C LEU A 142 -5.99 -4.59 9.77
N ILE A 143 -5.88 -5.67 10.55
CA ILE A 143 -5.37 -6.97 10.05
C ILE A 143 -6.26 -7.48 8.92
N VAL A 144 -7.58 -7.55 9.16
CA VAL A 144 -8.54 -8.07 8.17
C VAL A 144 -8.55 -7.18 6.93
N SER A 145 -8.52 -5.86 7.11
CA SER A 145 -8.49 -4.91 5.99
C SER A 145 -7.24 -5.08 5.13
N VAL A 146 -6.04 -5.11 5.72
CA VAL A 146 -4.80 -5.28 4.96
C VAL A 146 -4.68 -6.66 4.32
N PHE A 147 -5.07 -7.71 5.03
CA PHE A 147 -5.10 -9.05 4.47
C PHE A 147 -6.07 -9.13 3.28
N GLY A 148 -7.28 -8.60 3.43
CA GLY A 148 -8.30 -8.58 2.38
C GLY A 148 -7.88 -7.77 1.15
N THR A 149 -7.30 -6.58 1.35
CA THR A 149 -6.70 -5.78 0.26
C THR A 149 -5.61 -6.57 -0.44
N SER A 150 -4.67 -7.16 0.30
CA SER A 150 -3.57 -7.94 -0.26
C SER A 150 -4.07 -9.16 -1.05
N TRP A 151 -5.11 -9.83 -0.55
CA TRP A 151 -5.73 -10.97 -1.22
C TRP A 151 -6.36 -10.55 -2.55
N LEU A 152 -7.08 -9.43 -2.59
CA LEU A 152 -7.70 -8.91 -3.82
C LEU A 152 -6.65 -8.50 -4.86
N LEU A 153 -5.54 -7.88 -4.44
CA LEU A 153 -4.41 -7.57 -5.32
C LEU A 153 -3.76 -8.86 -5.87
N GLY A 154 -3.63 -9.89 -5.03
CA GLY A 154 -3.16 -11.19 -5.48
C GLY A 154 -4.09 -11.88 -6.47
N MET A 155 -5.42 -11.72 -6.35
CA MET A 155 -6.37 -12.21 -7.35
C MET A 155 -6.20 -11.48 -8.70
N LEU A 156 -5.91 -10.17 -8.69
CA LEU A 156 -5.60 -9.44 -9.93
C LEU A 156 -4.35 -10.02 -10.61
N MET A 157 -3.32 -10.36 -9.84
CA MET A 157 -2.11 -11.01 -10.36
C MET A 157 -2.44 -12.38 -10.98
N GLU A 158 -3.23 -13.22 -10.31
CA GLU A 158 -3.61 -14.57 -10.81
C GLU A 158 -4.41 -14.51 -12.11
N GLN A 159 -5.28 -13.51 -12.26
CA GLN A 159 -6.13 -13.38 -13.45
C GLN A 159 -5.40 -12.79 -14.65
N GLN A 160 -4.50 -11.83 -14.41
CA GLN A 160 -3.87 -11.05 -15.48
C GLN A 160 -2.45 -11.51 -15.79
N MET A 161 -1.87 -12.37 -14.94
CA MET A 161 -0.53 -12.95 -15.06
C MET A 161 0.60 -11.92 -15.23
N THR A 162 0.35 -10.68 -14.82
CA THR A 162 1.26 -9.54 -14.91
C THR A 162 1.05 -8.63 -13.71
N ILE A 163 2.10 -7.91 -13.33
CA ILE A 163 2.09 -7.12 -12.09
C ILE A 163 1.50 -5.71 -12.27
N TRP A 164 1.23 -5.27 -13.51
CA TRP A 164 0.66 -3.94 -13.74
C TRP A 164 -0.73 -3.73 -13.11
N PRO A 165 -1.70 -4.66 -13.24
CA PRO A 165 -3.00 -4.51 -12.59
C PRO A 165 -2.93 -4.35 -11.06
N PRO A 166 -2.23 -5.21 -10.29
CA PRO A 166 -2.10 -4.98 -8.86
C PRO A 166 -1.32 -3.70 -8.51
N ILE A 167 -0.26 -3.34 -9.26
CA ILE A 167 0.47 -2.08 -9.07
C ILE A 167 -0.48 -0.88 -9.20
N VAL A 168 -1.25 -0.80 -10.28
CA VAL A 168 -2.17 0.31 -10.51
C VAL A 168 -3.25 0.36 -9.43
N ALA A 169 -3.82 -0.78 -9.06
CA ALA A 169 -4.81 -0.83 -7.99
C ALA A 169 -4.25 -0.32 -6.66
N HIS A 170 -3.06 -0.78 -6.26
CA HIS A 170 -2.40 -0.36 -5.02
C HIS A 170 -2.14 1.15 -5.01
N ILE A 171 -1.56 1.69 -6.10
CA ILE A 171 -1.29 3.14 -6.22
C ILE A 171 -2.59 3.95 -6.12
N VAL A 172 -3.66 3.53 -6.80
CA VAL A 172 -4.94 4.24 -6.77
C VAL A 172 -5.54 4.22 -5.36
N ILE A 173 -5.46 3.10 -4.65
CA ILE A 173 -5.93 2.98 -3.27
C ILE A 173 -5.16 3.97 -2.37
N ASP A 174 -3.83 3.91 -2.40
CA ASP A 174 -2.97 4.72 -1.55
C ASP A 174 -3.13 6.21 -1.80
N VAL A 175 -3.12 6.64 -3.07
CA VAL A 175 -3.29 8.06 -3.43
C VAL A 175 -4.67 8.55 -2.99
N SER A 176 -5.72 7.76 -3.21
CA SER A 176 -7.08 8.16 -2.86
C SER A 176 -7.25 8.34 -1.36
N LEU A 177 -6.74 7.39 -0.56
CA LEU A 177 -6.84 7.45 0.90
C LEU A 177 -5.93 8.54 1.49
N ALA A 178 -4.73 8.74 0.94
CA ALA A 178 -3.83 9.81 1.37
C ALA A 178 -4.42 11.21 1.10
N PHE A 179 -5.01 11.43 -0.08
CA PHE A 179 -5.69 12.69 -0.38
C PHE A 179 -6.96 12.90 0.43
N TYR A 180 -7.73 11.85 0.66
CA TYR A 180 -8.87 11.93 1.56
C TYR A 180 -8.43 12.35 2.97
N LEU A 181 -7.37 11.73 3.52
CA LEU A 181 -6.79 12.10 4.81
C LEU A 181 -6.35 13.57 4.85
N GLN A 182 -5.57 14.02 3.86
CA GLN A 182 -5.10 15.41 3.78
C GLN A 182 -6.26 16.42 3.75
N ARG A 183 -7.33 16.12 3.02
CA ARG A 183 -8.54 16.98 2.97
C ARG A 183 -9.23 17.02 4.33
N THR A 184 -9.43 15.87 4.96
CA THR A 184 -10.04 15.78 6.29
C THR A 184 -9.26 16.57 7.34
N LEU A 185 -7.93 16.54 7.28
CA LEU A 185 -7.06 17.31 8.17
C LEU A 185 -7.14 18.83 7.92
N LYS A 186 -7.15 19.26 6.65
CA LYS A 186 -7.33 20.68 6.29
C LYS A 186 -8.67 21.23 6.75
N LYS A 187 -9.75 20.45 6.53
CA LYS A 187 -11.09 20.80 6.99
C LYS A 187 -11.16 20.93 8.51
N ALA A 188 -10.52 20.02 9.24
CA ALA A 188 -10.44 20.09 10.71
C ALA A 188 -9.69 21.33 11.22
N LYS A 189 -8.76 21.88 10.42
CA LYS A 189 -8.01 23.11 10.71
C LYS A 189 -8.70 24.39 10.23
N GLY A 190 -9.81 24.28 9.49
CA GLY A 190 -10.49 25.44 8.90
C GLY A 190 -9.75 26.07 7.72
N GLU A 191 -8.90 25.29 7.03
CA GLU A 191 -8.06 25.74 5.91
C GLU A 191 -8.69 25.46 4.52
N GLU A 192 -9.96 25.05 4.47
CA GLU A 192 -10.72 25.00 3.22
C GLU A 192 -11.36 26.38 2.96
N GLU A 193 -10.80 27.12 2.00
CA GLU A 193 -11.49 28.23 1.31
C GLU A 193 -12.49 27.70 0.27
#